data_AF-A0A178XZL7-F1
#
_entry.id   AF-A0A178XZL7-F1
#
_cell.length_a   1.000
_cell.length_b   1.000
_cell.length_c   1.000
_cell.angle_alpha   90.00
_cell.angle_beta   90.00
_cell.angle_gamma   90.00
#
_symmetry.space_group_name_H-M   'P 1'
#
loop_
_entity.id
_entity.type
_entity.pdbx_description
1 polymer ?
#
loop_
_entity_poly.entity_id
_entity_poly.type
_entity_poly.pdbx_seq_one_letter_code
_entity_poly.pdbx_strand_id
1 'polypeptide(L)'
;MKLSVEDFIARWQNLEGGQERANYALFLTELCDVLDLPHAEPAGATTETNDYVFERVVKEAGRDGLASLKRIDLYKRDCFILEAKQSRLAGEKKLAEPADAPTLPGIATAPRGRRGASRAWDVLMMNARQQAENYVRLLPASHEPPPFVSAA
;
A
#
# COMPACT_ATOMS: atom_id res chain seq x y z
N MET A 1 17.13 0.90 -21.62
CA MET A 1 18.11 1.54 -20.70
C MET A 1 17.59 1.29 -19.30
N LYS A 2 18.38 0.65 -18.43
CA LYS A 2 17.95 0.33 -17.05
C LYS A 2 17.78 1.64 -16.28
N LEU A 3 16.66 1.82 -15.59
CA LEU A 3 16.43 2.98 -14.74
C LEU A 3 17.48 2.97 -13.62
N SER A 4 18.20 4.08 -13.41
CA SER A 4 19.13 4.16 -12.27
C SER A 4 18.36 4.29 -10.95
N VAL A 5 19.00 3.95 -9.84
CA VAL A 5 18.41 4.13 -8.51
C VAL A 5 18.09 5.60 -8.27
N GLU A 6 18.98 6.50 -8.71
CA GLU A 6 18.84 7.94 -8.58
C GLU A 6 17.65 8.47 -9.40
N ASP A 7 17.47 8.01 -10.63
CA ASP A 7 16.34 8.41 -11.48
C ASP A 7 15.01 7.90 -10.91
N PHE A 8 14.99 6.68 -10.37
CA PHE A 8 13.82 6.11 -9.71
C PHE A 8 13.42 6.93 -8.48
N ILE A 9 14.38 7.20 -7.58
CA ILE A 9 14.12 8.01 -6.38
C ILE A 9 13.65 9.41 -6.79
N ALA A 10 14.32 10.05 -7.75
CA ALA A 10 13.96 11.39 -8.22
C ALA A 10 12.51 11.47 -8.72
N ARG A 11 12.05 10.44 -9.42
CA ARG A 11 10.68 10.35 -9.96
C ARG A 11 9.62 10.18 -8.89
N TRP A 12 9.88 9.38 -7.86
CA TRP A 12 8.85 8.92 -6.91
C TRP A 12 8.86 9.65 -5.55
N GLN A 13 9.96 10.29 -5.15
CA GLN A 13 10.14 10.85 -3.79
C GLN A 13 9.21 12.02 -3.40
N ASN A 14 8.53 12.67 -4.35
CA ASN A 14 7.71 13.88 -4.10
C ASN A 14 6.29 13.81 -4.68
N LEU A 15 5.75 12.60 -4.91
CA LEU A 15 4.41 12.43 -5.49
C LEU A 15 3.30 12.37 -4.43
N GLU A 16 3.29 13.35 -3.53
CA GLU A 16 2.26 13.46 -2.49
C GLU A 16 0.85 13.63 -3.11
N GLY A 17 -0.14 12.96 -2.51
CA GLY A 17 -1.54 13.12 -2.94
C GLY A 17 -1.89 12.56 -4.33
N GLY A 18 -1.00 11.77 -4.95
CA GLY A 18 -1.34 10.97 -6.14
C GLY A 18 -2.54 10.04 -5.93
N GLN A 19 -3.04 9.39 -6.99
CA GLN A 19 -4.10 8.39 -6.86
C GLN A 19 -3.45 7.02 -6.59
N GLU A 20 -3.55 6.51 -5.36
CA GLU A 20 -2.99 5.20 -4.91
C GLU A 20 -3.14 4.12 -5.99
N ARG A 21 -4.39 3.87 -6.42
CA ARG A 21 -4.75 2.86 -7.42
C ARG A 21 -4.16 3.09 -8.82
N ALA A 22 -3.86 4.33 -9.18
CA ALA A 22 -3.33 4.64 -10.50
C ALA A 22 -1.82 4.40 -10.58
N ASN A 23 -1.11 4.51 -9.45
CA ASN A 23 0.34 4.61 -9.44
C ASN A 23 1.05 3.36 -8.92
N TYR A 24 0.43 2.56 -8.04
CA TYR A 24 1.13 1.47 -7.36
C TYR A 24 1.70 0.43 -8.33
N ALA A 25 0.96 0.06 -9.39
CA ALA A 25 1.42 -0.93 -10.36
C ALA A 25 2.64 -0.41 -11.15
N LEU A 26 2.63 0.88 -11.51
CA LEU A 26 3.75 1.52 -12.20
C LEU A 26 4.98 1.62 -11.29
N PHE A 27 4.80 2.05 -10.04
CA PHE A 27 5.86 2.11 -9.04
C PHE A 27 6.51 0.75 -8.82
N LEU A 28 5.71 -0.30 -8.59
CA LEU A 28 6.22 -1.65 -8.32
C LEU A 28 6.92 -2.26 -9.54
N THR A 29 6.45 -1.96 -10.75
CA THR A 29 7.13 -2.40 -11.98
C THR A 29 8.50 -1.74 -12.11
N GLU A 30 8.59 -0.43 -11.95
CA GLU A 30 9.87 0.30 -12.02
C GLU A 30 10.82 -0.07 -10.88
N LEU A 31 10.27 -0.39 -9.69
CA LEU A 31 11.07 -0.92 -8.59
C LEU A 31 11.68 -2.29 -8.93
N CYS A 32 10.92 -3.18 -9.59
CA CYS A 32 11.45 -4.45 -10.06
C CYS A 32 12.57 -4.25 -11.09
N ASP A 33 12.42 -3.31 -12.04
CA ASP A 33 13.47 -2.97 -13.01
C ASP A 33 14.78 -2.55 -12.32
N VAL A 34 14.69 -1.67 -11.30
CA VAL A 34 15.87 -1.20 -10.55
C VAL A 34 16.53 -2.33 -9.77
N LEU A 35 15.72 -3.22 -9.18
CA LEU A 35 16.18 -4.36 -8.37
C LEU A 35 16.59 -5.59 -9.21
N ASP A 36 16.43 -5.55 -10.54
CA ASP A 36 16.67 -6.69 -11.44
C ASP A 36 15.77 -7.91 -11.13
N LEU A 37 14.52 -7.65 -10.76
CA LEU A 37 13.53 -8.68 -10.43
C LEU A 37 12.57 -8.92 -11.60
N PRO A 38 12.03 -10.15 -11.74
CA PRO A 38 11.00 -10.42 -12.74
C PRO A 38 9.74 -9.59 -12.48
N HIS A 39 9.03 -9.23 -13.55
CA HIS A 39 7.77 -8.49 -13.46
C HIS A 39 6.59 -9.42 -13.24
N ALA A 40 5.49 -8.86 -12.74
CA ALA A 40 4.21 -9.54 -12.73
C ALA A 40 3.70 -9.75 -14.16
N GLU A 41 3.05 -10.88 -14.38
CA GLU A 41 2.45 -11.25 -15.66
C GLU A 41 1.11 -10.54 -15.87
N PRO A 42 0.66 -10.36 -17.13
CA PRO A 42 -0.68 -9.92 -17.43
C PRO A 42 -1.74 -10.86 -16.83
N ALA A 43 -2.76 -10.30 -16.18
CA ALA A 43 -3.85 -11.10 -15.63
C ALA A 43 -4.68 -11.77 -16.74
N GLY A 44 -4.74 -13.10 -16.73
CA GLY A 44 -5.59 -13.88 -17.62
C GLY A 44 -7.06 -13.89 -17.18
N ALA A 45 -7.95 -14.32 -18.09
CA ALA A 45 -9.38 -14.48 -17.80
C ALA A 45 -9.66 -15.55 -16.73
N THR A 46 -8.85 -16.61 -16.71
CA THR A 46 -8.91 -17.66 -15.70
C THR A 46 -8.07 -17.26 -14.50
N THR A 47 -8.73 -16.82 -13.43
CA THR A 47 -8.02 -16.31 -12.25
C THR A 47 -7.12 -17.36 -11.57
N GLU A 48 -7.42 -18.65 -11.71
CA GLU A 48 -6.72 -19.73 -11.01
C GLU A 48 -5.24 -19.88 -11.41
N THR A 49 -4.89 -19.50 -12.65
CA THR A 49 -3.52 -19.56 -13.18
C THR A 49 -2.75 -18.24 -13.01
N ASN A 50 -3.37 -17.24 -12.39
CA ASN A 50 -2.76 -15.95 -12.17
C ASN A 50 -1.86 -16.01 -10.93
N ASP A 51 -0.63 -16.49 -11.15
CA ASP A 51 0.32 -16.86 -10.10
C ASP A 51 1.29 -15.74 -9.73
N TYR A 52 1.54 -14.80 -10.62
CA TYR A 52 2.25 -13.57 -10.30
C TYR A 52 1.61 -12.42 -11.05
N VAL A 53 0.60 -11.77 -10.47
CA VAL A 53 -0.19 -10.74 -11.17
C VAL A 53 -0.57 -9.59 -10.24
N PHE A 54 -0.80 -8.42 -10.84
CA PHE A 54 -1.53 -7.34 -10.20
C PHE A 54 -3.04 -7.64 -10.16
N GLU A 55 -3.75 -7.03 -9.22
CA GLU A 55 -5.22 -7.07 -9.10
C GLU A 55 -5.78 -8.52 -9.06
N ARG A 56 -5.11 -9.43 -8.35
CA ARG A 56 -5.54 -10.84 -8.27
C ARG A 56 -6.91 -10.94 -7.62
N VAL A 57 -7.89 -11.41 -8.37
CA VAL A 57 -9.27 -11.57 -7.89
C VAL A 57 -9.37 -12.78 -6.96
N VAL A 58 -9.95 -12.63 -5.77
CA VAL A 58 -10.28 -13.73 -4.86
C VAL A 58 -11.76 -13.68 -4.48
N LYS A 59 -12.33 -14.83 -4.10
CA LYS A 59 -13.76 -14.96 -3.78
C LYS A 59 -13.92 -15.08 -2.27
N GLU A 60 -14.73 -14.21 -1.69
CA GLU A 60 -15.13 -14.28 -0.28
C GLU A 60 -16.57 -14.79 -0.18
N ALA A 61 -16.77 -15.94 0.48
CA ALA A 61 -18.10 -16.49 0.69
C ALA A 61 -18.86 -15.66 1.74
N GLY A 62 -19.99 -15.07 1.34
CA GLY A 62 -20.91 -14.38 2.23
C GLY A 62 -21.72 -15.35 3.10
N ARG A 63 -22.23 -14.85 4.22
CA ARG A 63 -23.08 -15.63 5.15
C ARG A 63 -24.45 -15.99 4.58
N ASP A 64 -24.89 -15.23 3.60
CA ASP A 64 -26.12 -15.38 2.82
C ASP A 64 -25.95 -16.33 1.60
N GLY A 65 -24.76 -16.91 1.43
CA GLY A 65 -24.43 -17.77 0.29
C GLY A 65 -23.99 -17.01 -0.96
N LEU A 66 -24.01 -15.66 -0.95
CA LEU A 66 -23.50 -14.86 -2.07
C LEU A 66 -21.99 -14.66 -1.94
N ALA A 67 -21.25 -14.95 -3.01
CA ALA A 67 -19.81 -14.70 -3.03
C ALA A 67 -19.53 -13.25 -3.46
N SER A 68 -18.70 -12.54 -2.70
CA SER A 68 -18.18 -11.24 -3.10
C SER A 68 -16.80 -11.40 -3.75
N LEU A 69 -16.51 -10.57 -4.75
CA LEU A 69 -15.20 -10.54 -5.39
C LEU A 69 -14.33 -9.49 -4.69
N LYS A 70 -13.15 -9.91 -4.23
CA LYS A 70 -12.10 -9.04 -3.71
C LYS A 70 -10.91 -9.05 -4.65
N ARG A 71 -10.01 -8.09 -4.49
CA ARG A 71 -8.78 -7.98 -5.27
C ARG A 71 -7.60 -7.73 -4.35
N ILE A 72 -6.53 -8.46 -4.60
CA ILE A 72 -5.22 -8.28 -4.00
C ILE A 72 -4.40 -7.41 -4.94
N ASP A 73 -3.73 -6.38 -4.43
CA ASP A 73 -3.01 -5.43 -5.29
C ASP A 73 -1.88 -6.11 -6.07
N LEU A 74 -1.04 -6.92 -5.40
CA LEU A 74 -0.05 -7.78 -6.05
C LEU A 74 0.05 -9.13 -5.33
N TYR A 75 -0.09 -10.20 -6.10
CA TYR A 75 0.01 -11.56 -5.61
C TYR A 75 1.14 -12.30 -6.31
N LYS A 76 1.98 -13.01 -5.54
CA LYS A 76 2.91 -14.00 -6.08
C LYS A 76 2.78 -15.31 -5.30
N ARG A 77 2.39 -16.37 -6.00
CA ARG A 77 2.20 -17.73 -5.48
C ARG A 77 3.43 -18.17 -4.70
N ASP A 78 3.18 -18.74 -3.52
CA ASP A 78 4.18 -19.27 -2.59
C ASP A 78 5.26 -18.26 -2.14
N CYS A 79 5.04 -16.97 -2.41
CA CYS A 79 6.00 -15.90 -2.10
C CYS A 79 5.37 -14.84 -1.19
N PHE A 80 4.38 -14.10 -1.67
CA PHE A 80 3.81 -12.99 -0.92
C PHE A 80 2.43 -12.54 -1.41
N ILE A 81 1.73 -11.85 -0.51
CA ILE A 81 0.62 -10.94 -0.81
C ILE A 81 1.08 -9.52 -0.46
N LEU A 82 0.87 -8.59 -1.38
CA LEU A 82 1.19 -7.18 -1.19
C LEU A 82 -0.08 -6.32 -1.36
N GLU A 83 -0.31 -5.45 -0.38
CA GLU A 83 -1.34 -4.39 -0.44
C GLU A 83 -0.65 -3.03 -0.49
N ALA A 84 -0.99 -2.24 -1.50
CA ALA A 84 -0.52 -0.87 -1.64
C ALA A 84 -1.37 0.05 -0.75
N LYS A 85 -0.74 0.99 -0.07
CA LYS A 85 -1.36 2.07 0.69
C LYS A 85 -0.61 3.36 0.48
N GLN A 86 -1.34 4.38 0.12
CA GLN A 86 -0.82 5.72 0.09
C GLN A 86 -1.01 6.39 1.44
N SER A 87 0.10 6.82 2.06
CA SER A 87 0.00 7.73 3.19
C SER A 87 -0.66 9.03 2.77
N ARG A 88 -1.64 9.46 3.57
CA ARG A 88 -2.09 10.85 3.60
C ARG A 88 -1.17 11.75 4.42
N LEU A 89 0.14 11.44 4.49
CA LEU A 89 1.10 12.40 5.01
C LEU A 89 1.11 13.55 4.00
N ALA A 90 0.25 14.54 4.23
CA ALA A 90 0.46 15.84 3.65
C ALA A 90 1.82 16.29 4.13
N GLY A 91 2.71 16.63 3.19
CA GLY A 91 4.03 17.15 3.45
C GLY A 91 3.96 18.17 4.56
N GLU A 92 4.98 18.17 5.40
CA GLU A 92 5.11 19.04 6.56
C GLU A 92 4.56 20.42 6.20
N LYS A 93 3.30 20.69 6.61
CA LYS A 93 2.82 22.06 6.60
C LYS A 93 3.72 22.71 7.61
N LYS A 94 4.76 23.40 7.13
CA LYS A 94 5.50 24.38 7.90
C LYS A 94 4.39 25.22 8.51
N LEU A 95 4.14 25.00 9.80
CA LEU A 95 3.05 25.64 10.52
C LEU A 95 3.33 27.12 10.35
N ALA A 96 2.59 27.77 9.44
CA ALA A 96 2.53 29.21 9.46
C ALA A 96 1.99 29.54 10.84
N GLU A 97 2.80 30.22 11.65
CA GLU A 97 2.39 30.63 12.97
C GLU A 97 1.05 31.37 12.84
N PRO A 98 0.01 30.98 13.59
CA PRO A 98 -1.25 31.70 13.53
C PRO A 98 -0.98 33.12 14.00
N ALA A 99 -1.14 34.09 13.10
CA ALA A 99 -0.83 35.49 13.34
C ALA A 99 -1.65 36.13 14.49
N ASP A 100 -2.68 35.46 15.02
CA ASP A 100 -3.58 36.02 16.03
C ASP A 100 -4.14 34.94 16.98
N ALA A 101 -3.28 34.26 17.75
CA ALA A 101 -3.73 33.50 18.92
C ALA A 101 -3.52 34.33 20.21
N PRO A 102 -4.58 34.64 20.99
CA PRO A 102 -4.41 35.38 22.24
C PRO A 102 -3.53 34.58 23.21
N THR A 103 -2.38 35.15 23.56
CA THR A 103 -1.42 34.52 24.46
C THR A 103 -1.84 34.76 25.91
N LEU A 104 -2.25 33.71 26.62
CA LEU A 104 -2.46 33.77 28.07
C LEU A 104 -1.09 33.68 28.78
N PRO A 105 -0.74 34.61 29.69
CA PRO A 105 0.54 34.57 30.39
C PRO A 105 0.63 33.32 31.29
N GLY A 106 1.67 32.50 31.09
CA GLY A 106 2.05 31.44 32.04
C GLY A 106 1.60 30.01 31.70
N ILE A 107 0.89 29.78 30.59
CA ILE A 107 0.57 28.41 30.14
C ILE A 107 1.15 28.22 28.73
N ALA A 108 2.30 27.56 28.63
CA ALA A 108 2.83 27.10 27.35
C ALA A 108 1.92 25.97 26.82
N THR A 109 1.00 26.28 25.92
CA THR A 109 0.31 25.27 25.12
C THR A 109 1.32 24.68 24.13
N ALA A 110 1.97 23.59 24.54
CA ALA A 110 2.86 22.85 23.66
C ALA A 110 2.12 22.51 22.34
N PRO A 111 2.72 22.76 21.16
CA PRO A 111 2.04 22.53 19.89
C PRO A 111 1.69 21.04 19.77
N ARG A 112 0.40 20.73 19.57
CA ARG A 112 -0.13 19.39 19.26
C ARG A 112 0.26 18.95 17.83
N GLY A 113 1.55 19.02 17.48
CA GLY A 113 1.98 19.05 16.07
C GLY A 113 2.63 17.78 15.50
N ARG A 114 3.06 16.80 16.30
CA ARG A 114 3.85 15.65 15.76
C ARG A 114 3.29 14.25 16.00
N ARG A 115 2.39 14.08 16.98
CA ARG A 115 1.96 12.74 17.43
C ARG A 115 0.85 12.09 16.57
N GLY A 116 0.16 12.87 15.73
CA GLY A 116 -0.99 12.39 14.95
C GLY A 116 -0.60 11.66 13.66
N ALA A 117 0.40 12.18 12.93
CA ALA A 117 0.80 11.65 11.63
C ALA A 117 1.45 10.27 11.73
N SER A 118 2.36 10.07 12.70
CA SER A 118 2.99 8.77 12.94
C SER A 118 1.97 7.70 13.33
N ARG A 119 1.03 8.04 14.22
CA ARG A 119 -0.04 7.12 14.64
C ARG A 119 -1.01 6.79 13.50
N ALA A 120 -1.30 7.75 12.63
CA ALA A 120 -2.13 7.52 11.45
C ALA A 120 -1.44 6.57 10.45
N TRP A 121 -0.13 6.72 10.27
CA TRP A 121 0.69 5.80 9.48
C TRP A 121 0.73 4.39 10.07
N ASP A 122 0.95 4.26 11.38
CA ASP A 122 0.96 2.95 12.05
C ASP A 122 -0.39 2.24 11.86
N VAL A 123 -1.50 2.96 12.05
CA VAL A 123 -2.85 2.42 11.82
C VAL A 123 -3.06 2.02 10.36
N LEU A 124 -2.58 2.83 9.40
CA LEU A 124 -2.65 2.52 7.97
C LEU A 124 -1.92 1.20 7.65
N MET A 125 -0.70 1.04 8.15
CA MET A 125 0.11 -0.16 7.94
C MET A 125 -0.48 -1.39 8.64
N MET A 126 -1.01 -1.24 9.86
CA MET A 126 -1.72 -2.32 10.56
C MET A 126 -2.97 -2.77 9.78
N ASN A 127 -3.73 -1.83 9.21
CA ASN A 127 -4.89 -2.15 8.40
C ASN A 127 -4.49 -2.86 7.09
N ALA A 128 -3.42 -2.42 6.43
CA ALA A 128 -2.89 -3.07 5.24
C ALA A 128 -2.48 -4.52 5.52
N ARG A 129 -1.74 -4.74 6.62
CA ARG A 129 -1.39 -6.07 7.09
C ARG A 129 -2.63 -6.93 7.35
N GLN A 130 -3.59 -6.40 8.10
CA GLN A 130 -4.82 -7.14 8.42
C GLN A 130 -5.60 -7.53 7.15
N GLN A 131 -5.63 -6.63 6.16
CA GLN A 131 -6.26 -6.87 4.86
C GLN A 131 -5.53 -7.99 4.10
N ALA A 132 -4.21 -7.94 4.02
CA ALA A 132 -3.40 -8.98 3.38
C ALA A 132 -3.57 -10.35 4.07
N GLU A 133 -3.55 -10.39 5.40
CA GLU A 133 -3.79 -11.62 6.19
C GLU A 133 -5.20 -12.19 5.96
N ASN A 134 -6.21 -11.34 5.78
CA ASN A 134 -7.56 -11.80 5.44
C ASN A 134 -7.60 -12.46 4.06
N TYR A 135 -6.83 -11.94 3.09
CA TYR A 135 -6.75 -12.50 1.75
C TYR A 135 -6.04 -13.85 1.69
N VAL A 136 -5.09 -14.14 2.59
CA VAL A 136 -4.46 -15.46 2.71
C VAL A 136 -5.51 -16.57 2.83
N ARG A 137 -6.60 -16.33 3.57
CA ARG A 137 -7.68 -17.29 3.78
C ARG A 137 -8.59 -17.48 2.56
N LEU A 138 -8.51 -16.56 1.59
CA LEU A 138 -9.32 -16.57 0.36
C LEU A 138 -8.55 -17.15 -0.84
N LEU A 139 -7.28 -17.52 -0.65
CA LEU A 139 -6.51 -18.19 -1.69
C LEU A 139 -7.10 -19.58 -1.98
N PRO A 140 -6.95 -20.09 -3.22
CA PRO A 140 -7.40 -21.44 -3.54
C PRO A 140 -6.70 -22.48 -2.65
N ALA A 141 -7.39 -23.56 -2.30
CA ALA A 141 -6.87 -24.60 -1.41
C ALA A 141 -5.59 -25.30 -1.92
N SER A 142 -5.30 -25.19 -3.22
CA SER A 142 -4.07 -25.68 -3.85
C SER A 142 -2.86 -24.75 -3.68
N HIS A 143 -3.03 -23.57 -3.09
CA HIS A 143 -1.96 -22.61 -2.85
C HIS A 143 -1.55 -22.69 -1.39
N GLU A 144 -0.25 -22.79 -1.13
CA GLU A 144 0.22 -22.68 0.25
C GLU A 144 0.07 -21.23 0.74
N PRO A 145 -0.22 -21.01 2.04
CA PRO A 145 -0.18 -19.68 2.62
C PRO A 145 1.19 -19.04 2.35
N PRO A 146 1.25 -17.81 1.82
CA PRO A 146 2.52 -17.17 1.54
C PRO A 146 3.33 -16.97 2.84
N PRO A 147 4.66 -17.09 2.79
CA PRO A 147 5.52 -16.99 3.97
C PRO A 147 5.48 -15.60 4.63
N PHE A 148 5.13 -14.54 3.88
CA PHE A 148 4.94 -13.20 4.43
C PHE A 148 3.88 -12.40 3.67
N VAL A 149 3.41 -11.33 4.33
CA VAL A 149 2.57 -10.28 3.75
C VAL A 149 3.32 -8.96 3.82
N SER A 150 3.16 -8.12 2.80
CA SER A 150 3.81 -6.80 2.72
C SER A 150 2.80 -5.69 2.49
N ALA A 151 3.09 -4.51 3.03
CA ALA A 151 2.40 -3.27 2.70
C ALA A 151 3.40 -2.34 2.00
N ALA A 152 2.98 -1.71 0.91
CA ALA A 152 3.82 -0.80 0.13
C ALA A 152 3.18 0.58 0.02
#